data_AF-K0Z8B3-F1
#
_entry.id   AF-K0Z8B3-F1
#
_cell.length_a   1.000
_cell.length_b   1.000
_cell.length_c   1.000
_cell.angle_alpha   90.00
_cell.angle_beta   90.00
_cell.angle_gamma   90.00
#
_symmetry.space_group_name_H-M   'P 1'
#
loop_
_entity.id
_entity.type
_entity.pdbx_description
1 polymer ?
#
loop_
_entity_poly.entity_id
_entity_poly.type
_entity_poly.pdbx_seq_one_letter_code
_entity_poly.pdbx_strand_id
1 'polypeptide(L)'
;STSPEQLEEIKPIISSQLQLTGMAEMAPYLYGDEIAEIQGQIPVGMPYAAGYAYGYHLIQAYLKKTGKSIIEATVTPTEEILEATEDFWK
;
A
#
# COMPACT_ATOMS: atom_id res chain seq x y z
N SER A 1 -4.60 -13.72 -2.14
CA SER A 1 -3.87 -12.43 -2.24
C SER A 1 -4.53 -11.60 -3.32
N THR A 2 -4.41 -10.27 -3.22
CA THR A 2 -4.86 -9.33 -4.26
C THR A 2 -4.29 -9.71 -5.65
N SER A 3 -5.15 -9.79 -6.68
CA SER A 3 -4.73 -10.07 -8.06
C SER A 3 -4.13 -8.82 -8.74
N PRO A 4 -3.44 -8.96 -9.88
CA PRO A 4 -2.95 -7.81 -10.65
C PRO A 4 -4.06 -6.85 -11.09
N GLU A 5 -5.23 -7.37 -11.48
CA GLU A 5 -6.38 -6.53 -11.85
C GLU A 5 -6.89 -5.75 -10.64
N GLN A 6 -7.04 -6.43 -9.50
CA GLN A 6 -7.44 -5.78 -8.25
C GLN A 6 -6.42 -4.75 -7.77
N LEU A 7 -5.12 -4.98 -8.00
CA LEU A 7 -4.07 -4.03 -7.65
C LEU A 7 -4.27 -2.69 -8.37
N GLU A 8 -4.57 -2.71 -9.67
CA GLU A 8 -4.83 -1.49 -10.43
C GLU A 8 -6.11 -0.77 -9.96
N GLU A 9 -7.13 -1.52 -9.53
CA GLU A 9 -8.36 -0.95 -8.96
C GLU A 9 -8.12 -0.27 -7.59
N ILE A 10 -7.32 -0.88 -6.71
CA ILE A 10 -7.06 -0.34 -5.36
C ILE A 10 -6.00 0.76 -5.33
N LYS A 11 -5.11 0.83 -6.33
CA LYS A 11 -4.03 1.82 -6.37
C LYS A 11 -4.51 3.25 -6.13
N PRO A 12 -5.48 3.81 -6.86
CA PRO A 12 -5.94 5.17 -6.62
C PRO A 12 -6.57 5.37 -5.23
N ILE A 13 -7.21 4.32 -4.69
CA ILE A 13 -7.84 4.39 -3.37
C ILE A 13 -6.77 4.48 -2.28
N ILE A 14 -5.78 3.58 -2.29
CA ILE A 14 -4.69 3.58 -1.29
C ILE A 14 -3.80 4.82 -1.47
N SER A 15 -3.50 5.23 -2.71
CA SER A 15 -2.74 6.46 -2.98
C SER A 15 -3.37 7.69 -2.33
N SER A 16 -4.70 7.79 -2.31
CA SER A 16 -5.41 8.90 -1.67
C SER A 16 -5.30 8.91 -0.13
N GLN A 17 -4.87 7.81 0.48
CA GLN A 17 -4.79 7.60 1.92
C GLN A 17 -3.35 7.46 2.44
N LEU A 18 -2.32 7.78 1.65
CA LEU A 18 -0.91 7.62 2.06
C LEU A 18 -0.52 8.44 3.30
N GLN A 19 -1.27 9.50 3.61
CA GLN A 19 -1.08 10.35 4.80
C GLN A 19 -1.93 9.90 6.00
N LEU A 20 -2.73 8.83 5.84
CA LEU A 20 -3.53 8.28 6.92
C LEU A 20 -2.60 7.70 7.98
N THR A 21 -2.84 8.05 9.23
CA THR A 21 -2.08 7.57 10.38
C THR A 21 -3.04 6.98 11.41
N GLY A 22 -2.52 6.13 12.28
CA GLY A 22 -3.31 5.38 13.26
C GLY A 22 -3.68 4.00 12.75
N MET A 23 -3.43 2.98 13.59
CA MET A 23 -3.59 1.58 13.17
C MET A 23 -5.05 1.22 12.96
N ALA A 24 -5.98 1.79 13.72
CA ALA A 24 -7.40 1.52 13.57
C ALA A 24 -7.93 2.05 12.23
N GLU A 25 -7.46 3.22 11.83
CA GLU A 25 -7.82 3.91 10.58
C GLU A 25 -7.21 3.20 9.37
N MET A 26 -5.97 2.74 9.48
CA MET A 26 -5.27 2.04 8.40
C MET A 26 -5.72 0.58 8.22
N ALA A 27 -6.21 -0.09 9.27
CA ALA A 27 -6.49 -1.52 9.27
C ALA A 27 -7.41 -2.00 8.12
N PRO A 28 -8.53 -1.33 7.79
CA PRO A 28 -9.37 -1.72 6.66
C PRO A 28 -8.64 -1.66 5.31
N TYR A 29 -7.76 -0.67 5.11
CA TYR A 29 -6.94 -0.53 3.90
C TYR A 29 -5.80 -1.55 3.84
N LEU A 30 -5.25 -1.93 5.00
CA LEU A 30 -4.15 -2.88 5.08
C LEU A 30 -4.62 -4.32 4.87
N TYR A 31 -5.68 -4.71 5.59
CA TYR A 31 -6.13 -6.09 5.71
C TYR A 31 -7.27 -6.45 4.75
N GLY A 32 -8.11 -5.48 4.37
CA GLY A 32 -9.28 -5.69 3.53
C GLY A 32 -10.57 -5.90 4.32
N ASP A 33 -11.68 -5.87 3.59
CA ASP A 33 -13.04 -5.77 4.14
C ASP A 33 -13.45 -6.98 4.99
N GLU A 34 -13.05 -8.20 4.61
CA GLU A 34 -13.35 -9.41 5.39
C GLU A 34 -12.81 -9.31 6.84
N ILE A 35 -11.60 -8.76 7.00
CA ILE A 35 -11.00 -8.58 8.33
C ILE A 35 -11.63 -7.39 9.04
N ALA A 36 -11.95 -6.31 8.30
CA ALA A 36 -12.65 -5.16 8.85
C ALA A 36 -13.99 -5.59 9.49
N GLU A 37 -14.77 -6.43 8.80
CA GLU A 37 -16.04 -6.96 9.31
C GLU A 37 -15.86 -7.80 10.58
N ILE A 38 -14.88 -8.71 10.60
CA ILE A 38 -14.54 -9.54 11.77
C ILE A 38 -14.17 -8.66 12.98
N GLN A 39 -13.49 -7.54 12.74
CA GLN A 39 -13.06 -6.60 13.77
C GLN A 39 -14.13 -5.55 14.13
N GLY A 40 -15.32 -5.60 13.52
CA GLY A 40 -16.38 -4.62 13.73
C GLY A 40 -16.07 -3.23 13.19
N GLN A 41 -15.13 -3.12 12.24
CA GLN A 41 -14.79 -1.91 11.52
C GLN A 41 -15.68 -1.75 10.27
N ILE A 42 -15.63 -0.57 9.66
CA ILE A 42 -16.37 -0.25 8.43
C ILE A 42 -15.56 -0.75 7.22
N PRO A 43 -16.13 -1.61 6.35
CA PRO A 43 -15.54 -1.98 5.08
C PRO A 43 -15.28 -0.76 4.18
N VAL A 44 -14.16 -0.75 3.47
CA VAL A 44 -13.74 0.40 2.63
C VAL A 44 -13.57 0.01 1.15
N GLY A 45 -14.09 -1.16 0.76
CA GLY A 45 -14.02 -1.67 -0.61
C GLY A 45 -12.69 -2.33 -0.94
N MET A 46 -11.95 -2.82 0.06
CA MET A 46 -10.60 -3.35 -0.13
C MET A 46 -10.59 -4.89 -0.15
N PRO A 47 -9.92 -5.51 -1.14
CA PRO A 47 -9.70 -6.94 -1.15
C PRO A 47 -8.75 -7.37 -0.02
N TYR A 48 -8.74 -8.66 0.28
CA TYR A 48 -7.84 -9.22 1.28
C TYR A 48 -6.37 -8.85 1.03
N ALA A 49 -5.72 -8.30 2.06
CA ALA A 49 -4.33 -7.87 2.08
C ALA A 49 -3.97 -6.76 1.06
N ALA A 50 -4.91 -5.88 0.73
CA ALA A 50 -4.74 -4.80 -0.25
C ALA A 50 -3.51 -3.92 0.02
N GLY A 51 -3.34 -3.42 1.25
CA GLY A 51 -2.20 -2.57 1.60
C GLY A 51 -0.85 -3.29 1.53
N TYR A 52 -0.81 -4.58 1.84
CA TYR A 52 0.41 -5.38 1.68
C TYR A 52 0.78 -5.58 0.20
N ALA A 53 -0.20 -5.86 -0.65
CA ALA A 53 0.03 -5.98 -2.08
C ALA A 53 0.51 -4.63 -2.67
N TYR A 54 -0.19 -3.53 -2.35
CA TYR A 54 0.21 -2.19 -2.77
C TYR A 54 1.63 -1.84 -2.33
N GLY A 55 1.95 -2.00 -1.04
CA GLY A 55 3.27 -1.70 -0.49
C GLY A 55 4.38 -2.55 -1.10
N TYR A 56 4.12 -3.83 -1.33
CA TYR A 56 5.07 -4.71 -2.03
C TYR A 56 5.40 -4.19 -3.42
N HIS A 57 4.39 -3.85 -4.22
CA HIS A 57 4.59 -3.36 -5.59
C HIS A 57 5.21 -1.96 -5.64
N LEU A 58 4.88 -1.08 -4.69
CA LEU A 58 5.52 0.22 -4.52
C LEU A 58 7.03 0.07 -4.29
N ILE A 59 7.43 -0.81 -3.38
CA ILE A 59 8.85 -1.08 -3.10
C ILE A 59 9.54 -1.73 -4.29
N GLN A 60 8.88 -2.65 -5.01
CA GLN A 60 9.44 -3.21 -6.25
C GLN A 60 9.70 -2.11 -7.30
N ALA A 61 8.78 -1.15 -7.47
CA ALA A 61 8.97 0.00 -8.35
C ALA A 61 10.16 0.87 -7.90
N TYR A 62 10.27 1.14 -6.60
CA TYR A 62 11.39 1.89 -6.02
C TYR A 62 12.75 1.23 -6.29
N LEU A 63 12.87 -0.07 -6.00
CA LEU A 63 14.11 -0.83 -6.20
C LEU A 63 14.51 -0.86 -7.67
N LYS A 64 13.55 -1.10 -8.57
CA LYS A 64 13.79 -1.10 -10.02
C LYS A 64 14.25 0.27 -10.53
N LYS A 65 13.66 1.35 -10.01
CA LYS A 65 13.94 2.72 -10.48
C LYS A 65 15.25 3.28 -9.94
N THR A 66 15.61 2.93 -8.71
CA THR A 66 16.80 3.48 -8.03
C THR A 66 18.03 2.57 -8.10
N GLY A 67 17.84 1.26 -8.31
CA GLY A 67 18.91 0.26 -8.23
C GLY A 67 19.40 -0.02 -6.81
N LYS A 68 18.77 0.57 -5.77
CA LYS A 68 19.09 0.30 -4.36
C LYS A 68 18.73 -1.13 -3.98
N SER A 69 19.40 -1.65 -2.97
CA SER A 69 19.07 -2.93 -2.35
C SER A 69 17.86 -2.83 -1.41
N ILE A 70 17.23 -3.96 -1.11
CA ILE A 70 16.16 -4.02 -0.09
C ILE A 70 16.66 -3.61 1.30
N ILE A 71 17.95 -3.84 1.60
CA ILE A 71 18.56 -3.46 2.88
C ILE A 71 18.57 -1.93 3.00
N GLU A 72 19.00 -1.23 1.94
CA GLU A 72 18.96 0.23 1.89
C GLU A 72 17.53 0.77 1.93
N ALA A 73 16.60 0.16 1.18
CA ALA A 73 15.20 0.58 1.15
C ALA A 73 14.52 0.45 2.52
N THR A 74 14.91 -0.54 3.33
CA THR A 74 14.31 -0.79 4.67
C THR A 74 14.55 0.36 5.66
N VAL A 75 15.66 1.09 5.51
CA VAL A 75 16.01 2.23 6.37
C VAL A 75 15.82 3.58 5.66
N THR A 76 15.32 3.57 4.43
CA THR A 76 15.05 4.80 3.67
C THR A 76 13.77 5.45 4.21
N PRO A 77 13.76 6.79 4.43
CA PRO A 77 12.54 7.52 4.78
C PRO A 77 11.41 7.31 3.78
N THR A 78 10.17 7.26 4.27
CA THR A 78 8.99 7.04 3.43
C THR A 78 8.85 8.11 2.36
N GLU A 79 9.16 9.37 2.68
CA GLU A 79 9.06 10.51 1.77
C GLU A 79 9.97 10.33 0.55
N GLU A 80 11.20 9.83 0.75
CA GLU A 80 12.15 9.55 -0.34
C GLU A 80 11.66 8.41 -1.25
N ILE A 81 11.01 7.39 -0.66
CA ILE A 81 10.42 6.29 -1.43
C ILE A 81 9.28 6.82 -2.30
N LEU A 82 8.39 7.63 -1.72
CA LEU A 82 7.25 8.20 -2.43
C LEU A 82 7.69 9.18 -3.53
N GLU A 83 8.64 10.09 -3.26
CA GLU A 83 9.18 11.00 -4.28
C GLU A 83 9.78 10.24 -5.46
N ALA A 84 10.53 9.16 -5.18
CA ALA A 84 11.11 8.34 -6.23
C ALA A 84 10.08 7.51 -7.00
N THR A 85 8.85 7.34 -6.52
CA THR A 85 7.83 6.46 -7.12
C THR A 85 6.54 7.18 -7.49
N GLU A 86 6.58 8.48 -7.77
CA GLU A 86 5.40 9.24 -8.21
C GLU A 86 4.68 8.60 -9.39
N ASP A 87 5.40 7.99 -10.34
CA ASP A 87 4.84 7.26 -11.48
C ASP A 87 4.06 5.99 -11.10
N PHE A 88 4.22 5.51 -9.86
CA PHE A 88 3.44 4.43 -9.32
C PHE A 88 2.16 4.91 -8.65
N TRP A 89 2.21 5.97 -7.82
CA TRP A 89 1.11 6.33 -6.93
C TRP A 89 0.35 7.62 -7.25
N LYS A 90 0.92 8.54 -8.04
CA LYS A 90 0.22 9.74 -8.57
C LYS A 90 -0.42 9.45 -9.91
#